data_AF-A0A1Y1VTS8-F1
#
_entry.id   AF-A0A1Y1VTS8-F1
#
_cell.length_a   1.000
_cell.length_b   1.000
_cell.length_c   1.000
_cell.angle_alpha   90.00
_cell.angle_beta   90.00
_cell.angle_gamma   90.00
#
_symmetry.space_group_name_H-M   'P 1'
#
loop_
_entity.id
_entity.type
_entity.pdbx_description
1 polymer ?
#
loop_
_entity_poly.entity_id
_entity_poly.type
_entity_poly.pdbx_seq_one_letter_code
_entity_poly.pdbx_strand_id
1 'polypeptide(L)'
;MTETFDKVVKPNENDPAILPEKFQRPELWNYKVKKQNILYTTTNNDYGFYKPTLVEMPSRYYSVNQEFTENLSMSGNYRNFGLNP
;
A
#
# COMPACT_ATOMS: atom_id res chain seq x y z
N MET A 1 40.37 10.57 19.54
CA MET A 1 39.76 10.32 18.22
C MET A 1 38.26 10.28 18.45
N THR A 2 37.57 11.36 18.09
CA THR A 2 36.15 11.57 18.35
C THR A 2 35.32 10.76 17.35
N GLU A 3 34.48 9.88 17.87
CA GLU A 3 33.51 9.10 17.09
C GLU A 3 32.60 10.03 16.29
N THR A 4 32.70 9.96 14.97
CA THR A 4 31.72 10.55 14.08
C THR A 4 30.46 9.70 14.18
N PHE A 5 29.49 10.16 14.97
CA PHE A 5 28.13 9.66 14.88
C PHE A 5 27.65 9.90 13.45
N ASP A 6 27.69 8.83 12.65
CA ASP A 6 27.19 8.82 11.29
C ASP A 6 25.79 9.41 11.27
N LYS A 7 25.57 10.33 10.33
CA LYS A 7 24.28 10.98 10.09
C LYS A 7 23.21 9.89 10.07
N VAL A 8 22.34 9.88 11.07
CA VAL A 8 21.13 9.05 11.06
C VAL A 8 20.31 9.51 9.87
N VAL A 9 20.47 8.81 8.75
CA VAL A 9 19.63 8.97 7.56
C VAL A 9 18.23 8.63 8.05
N LYS A 10 17.38 9.66 8.16
CA LYS A 10 15.97 9.44 8.42
C LYS A 10 15.49 8.46 7.34
N PRO A 11 14.85 7.34 7.71
CA PRO A 11 14.35 6.41 6.71
C PRO A 11 13.49 7.21 5.75
N ASN A 12 13.69 6.99 4.46
CA ASN A 12 12.83 7.63 3.49
C ASN A 12 11.43 7.03 3.72
N GLU A 13 10.38 7.85 3.68
CA GLU A 13 9.02 7.38 3.97
C GLU A 13 8.55 6.27 3.01
N ASN A 14 9.27 6.09 1.89
CA ASN A 14 8.99 5.12 0.84
C ASN A 14 9.89 3.88 0.91
N ASP A 15 10.59 3.64 2.03
CA ASP A 15 11.51 2.52 2.15
C ASP A 15 10.69 1.23 2.12
N PRO A 16 10.94 0.29 1.19
CA PRO A 16 10.07 -0.86 0.99
C PRO A 16 10.06 -1.82 2.19
N ALA A 17 11.03 -1.70 3.10
CA ALA A 17 11.09 -2.44 4.35
C ALA A 17 10.16 -1.87 5.43
N ILE A 18 9.76 -0.60 5.32
CA ILE A 18 8.81 0.04 6.23
C ILE A 18 7.41 -0.24 5.70
N LEU A 19 6.78 -1.26 6.28
CA LEU A 19 5.43 -1.64 5.88
C LEU A 19 4.40 -0.61 6.36
N PRO A 20 3.40 -0.25 5.54
CA PRO A 20 2.22 0.48 5.99
C PRO A 20 1.53 -0.18 7.20
N GLU A 21 0.91 0.61 8.07
CA GLU A 21 0.25 0.12 9.30
C GLU A 21 -0.74 -1.03 9.01
N LYS A 22 -1.47 -0.94 7.89
CA LYS A 22 -2.42 -1.98 7.47
C LYS A 22 -1.78 -3.37 7.31
N PHE A 23 -0.52 -3.45 6.88
CA PHE A 23 0.17 -4.74 6.72
C PHE A 23 0.91 -5.16 7.99
N GLN A 24 1.30 -4.21 8.84
CA GLN A 24 1.87 -4.51 10.16
C GLN A 24 0.81 -5.06 11.13
N ARG A 25 -0.43 -4.56 11.02
CA ARG A 25 -1.54 -4.87 11.93
C ARG A 25 -2.76 -5.37 11.14
N PRO A 26 -2.72 -6.58 10.57
CA PRO A 26 -3.87 -7.15 9.83
C PRO A 26 -5.11 -7.33 10.71
N GLU A 27 -4.94 -7.33 12.03
CA GLU A 27 -6.04 -7.39 12.99
C GLU A 27 -7.03 -6.23 12.86
N LEU A 28 -6.54 -5.05 12.46
CA LEU A 28 -7.32 -3.83 12.25
C LEU A 28 -8.23 -3.91 11.03
N TRP A 29 -8.03 -4.89 10.13
CA TRP A 29 -8.88 -5.04 8.97
C TRP A 29 -10.28 -5.47 9.43
N ASN A 30 -11.28 -4.71 8.99
CA ASN A 30 -12.68 -4.99 9.30
C ASN A 30 -13.17 -6.21 8.50
N TYR A 31 -12.79 -7.40 8.95
CA TYR A 31 -13.08 -8.66 8.29
C TYR A 31 -14.41 -9.24 8.79
N LYS A 32 -15.46 -9.08 7.99
CA LYS A 32 -16.81 -9.59 8.30
C LYS A 32 -17.13 -10.79 7.42
N VAL A 33 -16.99 -11.99 7.97
CA VAL A 33 -17.36 -13.23 7.29
C VAL A 33 -18.87 -13.37 7.22
N LYS A 34 -19.39 -13.66 6.03
CA LYS A 34 -20.80 -14.01 5.84
C LYS A 34 -21.07 -15.39 6.43
N LYS A 35 -21.76 -15.43 7.57
CA LYS A 35 -22.20 -16.70 8.17
C LYS A 35 -23.22 -17.37 7.24
N GLN A 36 -22.94 -18.60 6.84
CA GLN A 36 -23.86 -19.44 6.07
C GLN A 36 -24.21 -20.68 6.88
N ASN A 37 -25.33 -21.31 6.52
CA ASN A 37 -25.72 -22.59 7.11
C ASN A 37 -24.71 -23.66 6.68
N ILE A 38 -24.22 -24.43 7.65
CA ILE A 38 -23.20 -25.48 7.48
C ILE A 38 -23.62 -26.49 6.38
N LEU A 39 -24.91 -26.85 6.33
CA LEU A 39 -25.45 -27.82 5.37
C LEU A 39 -25.62 -27.26 3.96
N TYR A 40 -25.59 -25.93 3.80
CA TYR A 40 -25.77 -25.24 2.52
C TYR A 40 -24.51 -24.43 2.17
N THR A 41 -23.34 -25.04 2.38
CA THR A 41 -22.05 -24.47 1.98
C THR A 41 -21.66 -24.96 0.59
N THR A 42 -21.11 -24.06 -0.22
CA THR A 42 -20.48 -24.36 -1.51
C THR A 42 -18.98 -24.12 -1.42
N THR A 43 -18.20 -24.70 -2.31
CA THR A 43 -16.74 -24.49 -2.40
C THR A 43 -16.36 -23.03 -2.65
N ASN A 44 -17.24 -22.25 -3.29
CA ASN A 44 -17.02 -20.83 -3.49
C ASN A 44 -17.05 -20.03 -2.17
N ASN A 45 -17.62 -20.58 -1.11
CA ASN A 45 -17.64 -19.92 0.19
C ASN A 45 -16.29 -19.95 0.91
N ASP A 46 -15.37 -20.81 0.49
CA ASP A 46 -14.03 -20.90 1.08
C ASP A 46 -13.22 -19.61 0.80
N TYR A 47 -13.49 -18.97 -0.34
CA TYR A 47 -12.91 -17.67 -0.69
C TYR A 47 -13.42 -16.59 0.26
N GLY A 48 -12.49 -15.91 0.95
CA GLY A 48 -12.85 -14.85 1.89
C GLY A 48 -13.56 -15.36 3.15
N PHE A 49 -13.36 -16.63 3.52
CA PHE A 49 -13.78 -17.17 4.81
C PHE A 49 -12.74 -16.95 5.91
N TYR A 50 -11.46 -17.12 5.60
CA TYR A 50 -10.37 -17.06 6.58
C TYR A 50 -9.80 -15.65 6.74
N LYS A 51 -9.78 -15.16 7.98
CA LYS A 51 -9.19 -13.85 8.31
C LYS A 51 -7.67 -13.90 8.06
N PRO A 52 -7.10 -12.88 7.40
CA PRO A 52 -5.66 -12.83 7.18
C PRO A 52 -4.88 -12.67 8.49
N THR A 53 -3.70 -13.29 8.52
CA THR A 53 -2.77 -13.30 9.66
C THR A 53 -1.46 -12.58 9.32
N LEU A 54 -0.66 -12.25 10.34
CA LEU A 54 0.61 -11.54 10.15
C LEU A 54 1.62 -12.32 9.30
N VAL A 55 1.61 -13.65 9.39
CA VAL A 55 2.52 -14.52 8.61
C VAL A 55 2.22 -14.46 7.11
N GLU A 56 0.99 -14.16 6.73
CA GLU A 56 0.57 -14.01 5.33
C GLU A 56 0.86 -12.62 4.76
N MET A 57 1.18 -11.64 5.62
CA MET A 57 1.49 -10.28 5.18
C MET A 57 2.87 -10.22 4.49
N PRO A 58 3.04 -9.35 3.49
CA PRO A 58 4.32 -9.21 2.80
C PRO A 58 5.37 -8.62 3.74
N SER A 59 6.63 -9.05 3.60
CA SER A 59 7.77 -8.47 4.33
C SER A 59 8.27 -7.16 3.75
N ARG A 60 7.95 -6.88 2.48
CA ARG A 60 8.27 -5.63 1.79
C ARG A 60 7.12 -5.18 0.89
N TYR A 61 6.88 -3.89 0.83
CA TYR A 61 5.81 -3.31 0.01
C TYR A 61 6.34 -2.13 -0.81
N TYR A 62 6.24 -2.24 -2.14
CA TYR A 62 6.70 -1.22 -3.08
C TYR A 62 5.50 -0.39 -3.55
N SER A 63 5.11 0.62 -2.77
CA SER A 63 4.11 1.59 -3.22
C SER A 63 4.69 2.53 -4.26
N VAL A 64 3.86 2.90 -5.23
CA VAL A 64 4.14 3.99 -6.16
C VAL A 64 3.22 5.15 -5.80
N ASN A 65 3.80 6.30 -5.45
CA ASN A 65 3.04 7.54 -5.27
C ASN A 65 2.70 8.13 -6.65
N GLN A 66 1.43 8.44 -6.89
CA GLN A 66 0.93 9.02 -8.14
C GLN A 66 0.52 10.49 -8.00
N GLU A 67 0.64 11.11 -6.82
CA GLU A 67 0.23 12.50 -6.55
C GLU A 67 0.80 13.49 -7.57
N PHE A 68 2.08 13.31 -7.95
CA PHE A 68 2.71 14.16 -8.97
C PHE A 68 2.01 14.05 -10.33
N THR A 69 1.76 12.82 -10.79
CA THR A 69 1.12 12.56 -12.08
C THR A 69 -0.35 12.97 -12.06
N GLU A 70 -1.04 12.78 -10.95
CA GLU A 70 -2.43 13.21 -10.77
C GLU A 70 -2.55 14.73 -10.89
N ASN A 71 -1.65 15.48 -10.23
CA ASN A 71 -1.59 16.93 -10.33
C ASN A 71 -1.36 17.41 -11.78
N LEU A 72 -0.47 16.74 -12.52
CA LEU A 72 -0.25 17.05 -13.93
C LEU A 72 -1.44 16.65 -14.82
N SER A 73 -2.10 15.53 -14.50
CA SER A 73 -3.26 15.04 -15.26
C SER A 73 -4.43 16.01 -15.21
N MET A 74 -4.59 16.78 -14.13
CA MET A 74 -5.63 17.81 -14.04
C MET A 74 -5.42 18.98 -15.02
N SER A 75 -4.17 19.22 -15.46
CA SER A 75 -3.82 20.35 -16.33
C SER A 75 -4.17 20.11 -17.81
N GLY A 76 -4.70 18.93 -18.16
CA GLY A 76 -5.09 18.57 -19.52
C GLY A 76 -3.92 18.35 -20.47
N ASN A 77 -4.23 18.22 -21.76
CA ASN A 77 -3.21 17.96 -22.78
C ASN A 77 -2.32 19.19 -22.97
N TYR A 78 -1.00 18.99 -22.96
CA TYR A 78 -0.03 20.02 -23.28
C TYR A 78 -0.32 20.65 -24.66
N ARG A 79 -0.25 21.98 -24.72
CA ARG A 79 -0.36 22.75 -25.97
C ARG A 79 0.74 23.79 -26.02
N ASN A 80 1.36 23.94 -27.19
CA ASN A 80 2.32 25.01 -27.43
C ASN A 80 1.63 26.17 -28.18
N PHE A 81 1.51 27.32 -27.51
CA PHE A 81 0.97 28.56 -28.07
C PHE A 81 2.04 29.67 -28.19
N GLY A 82 3.32 29.31 -28.21
CA GLY A 82 4.39 30.28 -28.44
C GLY A 82 4.30 30.89 -29.84
N LEU A 83 4.49 32.21 -29.94
CA LEU A 83 4.72 32.87 -31.24
C LEU A 83 6.06 32.42 -31.79
N ASN A 84 6.08 31.94 -33.04
CA ASN A 84 7.33 31.70 -33.74
C ASN A 84 7.96 33.06 -34.09
N PRO A 85 9.25 33.30 -33.75
CA PRO A 85 9.96 34.50 -34.17
C PRO A 85 10.17 34.55 -35.68
#